data_AF-A0A7X6DPU9-F1
#
_entry.id   AF-A0A7X6DPU9-F1
#
_cell.length_a   1.000
_cell.length_b   1.000
_cell.length_c   1.000
_cell.angle_alpha   90.00
_cell.angle_beta   90.00
_cell.angle_gamma   90.00
#
_symmetry.space_group_name_H-M   'P 1'
#
loop_
_entity.id
_entity.type
_entity.pdbx_description
1 polymer ?
#
loop_
_entity_poly.entity_id
_entity_poly.type
_entity_poly.pdbx_seq_one_letter_code
_entity_poly.pdbx_strand_id
1 'polypeptide(L)'
;MVYDEPYRWVEAVRNRRDYLEEQLSAGSPIVALPYENGVLMATLGAGTSKLYEVYDQIAFGGIGHPADLEKLRNVVLDAAHVEGFNRSPVDVTVRRLMKFILAPMVKQAFEEVLHAPYIAKIVMAEIGILSAKPLFFHLNYDGVFEEEERGVVLAPTAPMSERMAAFLNAAGETHSLSLKEALQIALRTWAVSQLPADLEAEKEAGAPPSPKELDPLLKRSLESHTLEAALLDRTQPGSSKYRTLSHDEIEQALKGWLK
;
A
#
# COMPACT_ATOMS: atom_id res chain seq x y z
N MET A 1 -20.70 39.42 -15.10
CA MET A 1 -20.65 37.94 -15.09
C MET A 1 -19.44 37.54 -14.25
N VAL A 2 -19.60 37.36 -12.94
CA VAL A 2 -18.53 36.97 -11.99
C VAL A 2 -18.98 35.80 -11.11
N TYR A 3 -20.22 35.31 -11.28
CA TYR A 3 -20.79 34.24 -10.47
C TYR A 3 -20.42 32.82 -10.95
N ASP A 4 -19.68 32.68 -12.06
CA ASP A 4 -19.43 31.38 -12.71
C ASP A 4 -18.07 30.76 -12.33
N GLU A 5 -17.13 31.55 -11.81
CA GLU A 5 -15.78 31.08 -11.48
C GLU A 5 -15.73 30.06 -10.32
N PRO A 6 -16.45 30.26 -9.20
CA PRO A 6 -16.46 29.27 -8.11
C PRO A 6 -17.12 27.94 -8.51
N TYR A 7 -18.19 27.98 -9.31
CA TYR A 7 -18.89 26.78 -9.77
C TYR A 7 -18.04 25.96 -10.74
N ARG A 8 -17.36 26.63 -11.69
CA ARG A 8 -16.42 25.96 -12.61
C ARG A 8 -15.26 25.31 -11.88
N TRP A 9 -14.76 25.93 -10.80
CA TRP A 9 -13.71 25.32 -9.98
C TRP A 9 -14.21 24.06 -9.27
N VAL A 10 -15.39 24.10 -8.62
CA VAL A 10 -15.96 22.93 -7.94
C VAL A 10 -16.22 21.78 -8.93
N GLU A 11 -16.76 22.09 -10.10
CA GLU A 11 -16.99 21.10 -11.16
C GLU A 11 -15.68 20.51 -11.68
N ALA A 12 -14.64 21.34 -11.90
CA ALA A 12 -13.35 20.87 -12.35
C ALA A 12 -12.64 19.98 -11.31
N VAL A 13 -12.78 20.27 -10.02
CA VAL A 13 -12.29 19.40 -8.95
C VAL A 13 -13.04 18.07 -8.93
N ARG A 14 -14.38 18.09 -9.10
CA ARG A 14 -15.18 16.85 -9.18
C ARG A 14 -14.76 15.99 -10.37
N ASN A 15 -14.71 16.58 -11.57
CA ASN A 15 -14.30 15.87 -12.78
C ASN A 15 -12.88 15.30 -12.67
N ARG A 16 -11.98 15.99 -11.97
CA ARG A 16 -10.63 15.49 -11.68
C ARG A 16 -10.65 14.29 -10.74
N ARG A 17 -11.51 14.25 -9.70
CA ARG A 17 -11.68 13.07 -8.84
C ARG A 17 -12.20 11.89 -9.64
N ASP A 18 -13.27 12.10 -10.41
CA ASP A 18 -13.88 11.05 -11.24
C ASP A 18 -12.84 10.46 -12.22
N TYR A 19 -12.05 11.31 -12.87
CA TYR A 19 -10.94 10.90 -13.73
C TYR A 19 -9.89 10.07 -12.98
N LEU A 20 -9.43 10.52 -11.81
CA LEU A 20 -8.42 9.81 -11.03
C LEU A 20 -8.92 8.45 -10.52
N GLU A 21 -10.17 8.38 -10.06
CA GLU A 21 -10.80 7.13 -9.65
C GLU A 21 -10.90 6.14 -10.81
N GLU A 22 -11.30 6.60 -11.99
CA GLU A 22 -11.31 5.78 -13.21
C GLU A 22 -9.90 5.26 -13.54
N GLN A 23 -8.89 6.14 -13.56
CA GLN A 23 -7.51 5.75 -13.88
C GLN A 23 -6.90 4.79 -12.85
N LEU A 24 -7.29 4.88 -11.58
CA LEU A 24 -6.76 4.06 -10.50
C LEU A 24 -7.52 2.73 -10.34
N SER A 25 -8.74 2.62 -10.88
CA SER A 25 -9.66 1.48 -10.71
C SER A 25 -9.05 0.12 -11.00
N ALA A 26 -8.16 0.03 -12.00
CA ALA A 26 -7.51 -1.21 -12.43
C ALA A 26 -6.24 -1.58 -11.61
N GLY A 27 -5.86 -0.76 -10.64
CA GLY A 27 -4.66 -0.98 -9.83
C GLY A 27 -4.78 -2.22 -8.95
N SER A 28 -3.86 -3.18 -9.06
CA SER A 28 -3.82 -4.28 -8.08
C SER A 28 -3.51 -3.74 -6.67
N PRO A 29 -4.30 -4.11 -5.64
CA PRO A 29 -4.07 -3.65 -4.27
C PRO A 29 -2.73 -4.10 -3.69
N ILE A 30 -2.25 -3.34 -2.70
CA ILE A 30 -1.08 -3.69 -1.88
C ILE A 30 -1.54 -3.88 -0.44
N VAL A 31 -1.05 -4.95 0.19
CA VAL A 31 -1.28 -5.22 1.62
C VAL A 31 0.05 -5.16 2.34
N ALA A 32 0.11 -4.39 3.43
CA ALA A 32 1.28 -4.31 4.29
C ALA A 32 0.88 -4.61 5.74
N LEU A 33 1.63 -5.48 6.41
CA LEU A 33 1.32 -5.89 7.78
C LEU A 33 2.59 -6.25 8.58
N PRO A 34 2.53 -6.17 9.91
CA PRO A 34 3.61 -6.63 10.78
C PRO A 34 3.86 -8.13 10.65
N TYR A 35 5.13 -8.54 10.78
CA TYR A 35 5.51 -9.93 11.06
C TYR A 35 6.62 -9.94 12.11
N GLU A 36 6.99 -11.12 12.62
CA GLU A 36 7.89 -11.30 13.77
C GLU A 36 9.21 -10.50 13.69
N ASN A 37 9.78 -10.32 12.50
CA ASN A 37 11.04 -9.62 12.32
C ASN A 37 10.87 -8.19 11.75
N GLY A 38 9.66 -7.72 11.45
CA GLY A 38 9.47 -6.42 10.80
C GLY A 38 8.13 -6.22 10.12
N VAL A 39 8.17 -5.84 8.84
CA VAL A 39 6.98 -5.62 7.99
C VAL A 39 7.06 -6.49 6.74
N LEU A 40 5.93 -7.08 6.36
CA LEU A 40 5.71 -7.68 5.05
C LEU A 40 4.82 -6.77 4.21
N MET A 41 5.19 -6.57 2.95
CA MET A 41 4.37 -5.95 1.91
C MET A 41 4.16 -6.96 0.79
N ALA A 42 2.93 -7.11 0.31
CA ALA A 42 2.59 -8.07 -0.74
C ALA A 42 1.52 -7.54 -1.70
N THR A 43 1.63 -7.95 -2.96
CA THR A 43 0.66 -7.67 -4.03
C THR A 43 0.75 -8.77 -5.11
N LEU A 44 -0.28 -8.90 -5.94
CA LEU A 44 -0.25 -9.73 -7.14
C LEU A 44 -0.31 -8.81 -8.37
N GLY A 45 0.56 -9.00 -9.36
CA GLY A 45 0.62 -8.10 -10.51
C GLY A 45 1.08 -8.78 -11.79
N ALA A 46 1.15 -7.99 -12.86
CA ALA A 46 1.56 -8.42 -14.21
C ALA A 46 3.08 -8.28 -14.45
N GLY A 47 3.90 -8.39 -13.39
CA GLY A 47 5.36 -8.46 -13.49
C GLY A 47 6.14 -7.14 -13.39
N THR A 48 5.48 -5.97 -13.37
CA THR A 48 6.14 -4.71 -13.00
C THR A 48 6.10 -4.53 -11.50
N SER A 49 7.27 -4.33 -10.90
CA SER A 49 7.40 -4.12 -9.45
C SER A 49 6.66 -2.86 -9.01
N LYS A 50 6.01 -2.93 -7.86
CA LYS A 50 5.35 -1.80 -7.22
C LYS A 50 5.85 -1.58 -5.80
N LEU A 51 6.77 -2.40 -5.31
CA LEU A 51 7.35 -2.34 -3.97
C LEU A 51 8.84 -1.98 -4.08
N TYR A 52 9.26 -0.97 -3.32
CA TYR A 52 10.60 -0.40 -3.41
C TYR A 52 11.15 -0.01 -2.05
N GLU A 53 12.49 -0.01 -1.96
CA GLU A 53 13.20 0.68 -0.89
C GLU A 53 13.16 2.19 -1.10
N VAL A 54 13.05 2.94 0.00
CA VAL A 54 13.26 4.38 0.05
C VAL A 54 14.45 4.74 0.92
N TYR A 55 14.60 4.09 2.07
CA TYR A 55 15.72 4.35 2.98
C TYR A 55 15.93 3.13 3.88
N ASP A 56 16.97 3.19 4.72
CA ASP A 56 17.44 2.08 5.57
C ASP A 56 16.30 1.25 6.20
N GLN A 57 15.23 1.90 6.68
CA GLN A 57 14.12 1.26 7.37
C GLN A 57 12.75 1.57 6.76
N ILE A 58 12.72 2.14 5.55
CA ILE A 58 11.51 2.67 4.93
C ILE A 58 11.29 2.01 3.58
N ALA A 59 10.12 1.40 3.44
CA ALA A 59 9.62 0.83 2.19
C ALA A 59 8.50 1.70 1.61
N PHE A 60 8.36 1.61 0.30
CA PHE A 60 7.38 2.33 -0.50
C PHE A 60 6.67 1.36 -1.43
N GLY A 61 5.39 1.61 -1.67
CA GLY A 61 4.71 1.05 -2.82
C GLY A 61 3.58 1.94 -3.30
N GLY A 62 3.00 1.62 -4.44
CA GLY A 62 1.88 2.41 -4.93
C GLY A 62 1.11 1.79 -6.09
N ILE A 63 -0.05 2.38 -6.34
CA ILE A 63 -0.93 2.06 -7.48
C ILE A 63 -1.10 3.33 -8.32
N GLY A 64 -1.14 3.17 -9.64
CA GLY A 64 -1.32 4.29 -10.57
C GLY A 64 -0.35 4.25 -11.74
N HIS A 65 -0.13 5.42 -12.33
CA HIS A 65 0.70 5.54 -13.52
C HIS A 65 2.18 5.36 -13.16
N PRO A 66 2.95 4.47 -13.83
CA PRO A 66 4.33 4.17 -13.46
C PRO A 66 5.25 5.39 -13.40
N ALA A 67 5.09 6.34 -14.32
CA ALA A 67 5.91 7.56 -14.34
C ALA A 67 5.63 8.49 -13.15
N ASP A 68 4.37 8.56 -12.69
CA ASP A 68 4.00 9.40 -11.54
C ASP A 68 4.49 8.76 -10.24
N LEU A 69 4.34 7.44 -10.11
CA LEU A 69 4.89 6.67 -8.99
C LEU A 69 6.40 6.84 -8.89
N GLU A 70 7.12 6.71 -10.01
CA GLU A 70 8.57 6.86 -10.04
C GLU A 70 9.02 8.29 -9.72
N LYS A 71 8.28 9.29 -10.21
CA LYS A 71 8.54 10.70 -9.85
C LYS A 71 8.36 10.95 -8.36
N LEU A 72 7.28 10.45 -7.76
CA LEU A 72 7.03 10.58 -6.33
C LEU A 72 8.06 9.81 -5.50
N ARG A 73 8.44 8.61 -5.93
CA ARG A 73 9.50 7.81 -5.29
C ARG A 73 10.83 8.57 -5.28
N ASN A 74 11.22 9.16 -6.41
CA ASN A 74 12.46 9.95 -6.50
C ASN A 74 12.45 11.17 -5.57
N VAL A 75 11.31 11.89 -5.47
CA VAL A 75 11.19 13.00 -4.50
C VAL A 75 11.43 12.54 -3.07
N VAL A 76 10.89 11.39 -2.69
CA VAL A 76 11.04 10.87 -1.33
C VAL A 76 12.45 10.36 -1.09
N LEU A 77 13.06 9.68 -2.06
CA LEU A 77 14.46 9.27 -2.02
C LEU A 77 15.38 10.47 -1.80
N ASP A 78 15.22 11.53 -2.59
CA ASP A 78 16.04 12.73 -2.48
C ASP A 78 15.84 13.39 -1.10
N ALA A 79 14.58 13.53 -0.65
CA ALA A 79 14.28 14.11 0.65
C ALA A 79 14.86 13.27 1.81
N ALA A 80 14.81 11.95 1.72
CA ALA A 80 15.37 11.04 2.72
C ALA A 80 16.90 11.18 2.81
N HIS A 81 17.59 11.20 1.67
CA HIS A 81 19.05 11.38 1.64
C HIS A 81 19.47 12.76 2.14
N VAL A 82 18.76 13.83 1.76
CA VAL A 82 19.03 15.19 2.24
C VAL A 82 18.82 15.29 3.74
N GLU A 83 17.74 14.73 4.29
CA GLU A 83 17.49 14.72 5.73
C GLU A 83 18.55 13.91 6.48
N GLY A 84 18.88 12.71 5.99
CA GLY A 84 19.88 11.84 6.59
C GLY A 84 21.28 12.47 6.59
N PHE A 85 21.64 13.18 5.53
CA PHE A 85 22.91 13.91 5.43
C PHE A 85 22.95 15.15 6.34
N ASN A 86 21.88 15.96 6.33
CA ASN A 86 21.84 17.20 7.10
C ASN A 86 21.69 16.97 8.61
N ARG A 87 21.16 15.81 9.01
CA ARG A 87 20.94 15.44 10.41
C ARG A 87 21.60 14.11 10.72
N SER A 88 20.81 13.04 10.69
CA SER A 88 21.26 11.69 10.98
C SER A 88 20.37 10.69 10.24
N PRO A 89 20.90 9.53 9.81
CA PRO A 89 20.08 8.47 9.23
C PRO A 89 18.90 8.04 10.11
N VAL A 90 19.03 8.15 11.43
CA VAL A 90 17.95 7.79 12.38
C VAL A 90 16.83 8.82 12.45
N ASP A 91 17.05 10.04 11.96
CA ASP A 91 16.03 11.11 11.92
C ASP A 91 15.14 11.01 10.66
N VAL A 92 15.52 10.16 9.70
CA VAL A 92 14.73 9.88 8.51
C VAL A 92 13.58 8.95 8.88
N THR A 93 12.38 9.53 8.97
CA THR A 93 11.15 8.82 9.36
C THR A 93 10.08 8.93 8.28
N VAL A 94 9.29 7.88 8.09
CA VAL A 94 8.15 7.86 7.16
C VAL A 94 7.14 8.95 7.51
N ARG A 95 6.95 9.22 8.80
CA ARG A 95 6.07 10.30 9.27
C ARG A 95 6.51 11.65 8.71
N ARG A 96 7.82 11.92 8.68
CA ARG A 96 8.35 13.19 8.18
C ARG A 96 8.24 13.28 6.66
N LEU A 97 8.65 12.22 5.96
CA LEU A 97 8.54 12.13 4.51
C LEU A 97 7.07 12.26 4.05
N MET A 98 6.15 11.61 4.75
CA MET A 98 4.72 11.70 4.43
C MET A 98 4.15 13.09 4.71
N LYS A 99 4.29 13.60 5.95
CA LYS A 99 3.61 14.82 6.41
C LYS A 99 4.18 16.10 5.80
N PHE A 100 5.48 16.15 5.52
CA PHE A 100 6.14 17.38 5.08
C PHE A 100 6.55 17.39 3.61
N ILE A 101 6.62 16.22 2.96
CA ILE A 101 7.06 16.12 1.56
C ILE A 101 5.91 15.64 0.68
N LEU A 102 5.48 14.39 0.83
CA LEU A 102 4.50 13.79 -0.08
C LEU A 102 3.12 14.42 -0.01
N ALA A 103 2.50 14.46 1.18
CA ALA A 103 1.11 14.91 1.31
C ALA A 103 0.91 16.36 0.84
N PRO A 104 1.76 17.34 1.23
CA PRO A 104 1.65 18.70 0.70
C PRO A 104 1.85 18.78 -0.82
N MET A 105 2.83 18.04 -1.36
CA MET A 105 3.13 18.03 -2.79
C MET A 105 1.98 17.45 -3.63
N VAL A 106 1.41 16.31 -3.21
CA VAL A 106 0.28 15.67 -3.88
C VAL A 106 -0.96 16.54 -3.78
N LYS A 107 -1.24 17.10 -2.60
CA LYS A 107 -2.34 18.03 -2.39
C LYS A 107 -2.26 19.24 -3.33
N GLN A 108 -1.09 19.88 -3.38
CA GLN A 108 -0.88 21.05 -4.25
C GLN A 108 -1.12 20.68 -5.72
N ALA A 109 -0.54 19.57 -6.20
CA ALA A 109 -0.73 19.12 -7.58
C ALA A 109 -2.19 18.78 -7.91
N PHE A 110 -2.96 18.30 -6.94
CA PHE A 110 -4.39 18.03 -7.09
C PHE A 110 -5.22 19.33 -7.17
N GLU A 111 -4.90 20.34 -6.35
CA GLU A 111 -5.60 21.63 -6.31
C GLU A 111 -5.28 22.54 -7.52
N GLU A 112 -4.13 22.35 -8.17
CA GLU A 112 -3.73 23.06 -9.38
C GLU A 112 -4.49 22.57 -10.63
N VAL A 113 -5.73 23.03 -10.78
CA VAL A 113 -6.66 22.55 -11.82
C VAL A 113 -6.14 22.68 -13.26
N LEU A 114 -5.18 23.58 -13.52
CA LEU A 114 -4.59 23.80 -14.84
C LEU A 114 -3.47 22.81 -15.21
N HIS A 115 -2.96 22.04 -14.25
CA HIS A 115 -1.90 21.05 -14.45
C HIS A 115 -2.42 19.63 -14.27
N ALA A 116 -1.72 18.65 -14.85
CA ALA A 116 -2.04 17.25 -14.64
C ALA A 116 -1.79 16.87 -13.16
N PRO A 117 -2.77 16.23 -12.48
CA PRO A 117 -2.53 15.68 -11.15
C PRO A 117 -1.63 14.44 -11.24
N TYR A 118 -1.09 14.01 -10.10
CA TYR A 118 -0.46 12.69 -10.02
C TYR A 118 -1.52 11.60 -10.06
N ILE A 119 -1.40 10.66 -10.99
CA ILE A 119 -2.22 9.44 -11.01
C ILE A 119 -1.54 8.42 -10.10
N ALA A 120 -1.66 8.61 -8.79
CA ALA A 120 -1.02 7.73 -7.82
C ALA A 120 -1.79 7.66 -6.49
N LYS A 121 -1.81 6.47 -5.89
CA LYS A 121 -1.91 6.32 -4.44
C LYS A 121 -0.65 5.61 -3.94
N ILE A 122 -0.21 5.93 -2.73
CA ILE A 122 1.05 5.45 -2.16
C ILE A 122 0.79 4.77 -0.83
N VAL A 123 1.56 3.74 -0.54
CA VAL A 123 1.73 3.16 0.78
C VAL A 123 3.20 3.23 1.17
N MET A 124 3.48 3.55 2.42
CA MET A 124 4.81 3.49 2.97
C MET A 124 4.79 2.75 4.31
N ALA A 125 5.86 2.05 4.60
CA ALA A 125 6.05 1.36 5.87
C ALA A 125 7.41 1.73 6.46
N GLU A 126 7.48 1.84 7.77
CA GLU A 126 8.71 2.01 8.54
C GLU A 126 8.77 0.96 9.65
N ILE A 127 9.95 0.38 9.84
CA ILE A 127 10.29 -0.35 11.07
C ILE A 127 11.21 0.52 11.91
N GLY A 128 11.00 0.56 13.23
CA GLY A 128 11.94 1.27 14.11
C GLY A 128 13.18 0.43 14.47
N ILE A 129 14.26 1.14 14.82
CA ILE A 129 15.59 0.60 15.14
C ILE A 129 15.56 -0.32 16.37
N LEU A 130 14.70 -0.06 17.36
CA LEU A 130 14.70 -0.70 18.69
C LEU A 130 13.32 -1.24 19.09
N SER A 131 12.86 -2.31 18.44
CA SER A 131 11.58 -3.00 18.76
C SER A 131 10.33 -2.12 18.73
N ALA A 132 10.42 -0.91 18.17
CA ALA A 132 9.28 -0.02 18.01
C ALA A 132 8.27 -0.68 17.07
N LYS A 133 6.99 -0.46 17.36
CA LYS A 133 5.90 -0.89 16.48
C LYS A 133 6.14 -0.36 15.08
N PRO A 134 5.90 -1.17 14.04
CA PRO A 134 5.93 -0.67 12.68
C PRO A 134 4.89 0.44 12.49
N LEU A 135 5.21 1.39 11.63
CA LEU A 135 4.31 2.44 11.22
C LEU A 135 4.01 2.29 9.74
N PHE A 136 2.74 2.49 9.41
CA PHE A 136 2.25 2.43 8.05
C PHE A 136 1.57 3.74 7.71
N PHE A 137 1.74 4.20 6.48
CA PHE A 137 1.01 5.32 5.94
C PHE A 137 0.43 4.92 4.60
N HIS A 138 -0.80 5.35 4.32
CA HIS A 138 -1.29 5.44 2.94
C HIS A 138 -1.54 6.90 2.59
N LEU A 139 -1.38 7.23 1.31
CA LEU A 139 -1.61 8.56 0.74
C LEU A 139 -2.52 8.41 -0.48
N ASN A 140 -3.63 9.13 -0.46
CA ASN A 140 -4.57 9.21 -1.55
C ASN A 140 -4.15 10.29 -2.57
N TYR A 141 -4.74 10.23 -3.77
CA TYR A 141 -4.43 11.10 -4.90
C TYR A 141 -4.70 12.61 -4.66
N ASP A 142 -5.48 12.94 -3.62
CA ASP A 142 -5.84 14.31 -3.23
C ASP A 142 -5.00 14.84 -2.05
N GLY A 143 -4.00 14.06 -1.62
CA GLY A 143 -3.10 14.44 -0.53
C GLY A 143 -3.61 14.08 0.86
N VAL A 144 -4.80 13.47 0.98
CA VAL A 144 -5.28 12.88 2.24
C VAL A 144 -4.44 11.66 2.56
N PHE A 145 -3.99 11.55 3.81
CA PHE A 145 -3.22 10.39 4.28
C PHE A 145 -3.74 9.91 5.62
N GLU A 146 -3.55 8.62 5.87
CA GLU A 146 -3.84 7.98 7.15
C GLU A 146 -2.60 7.27 7.68
N GLU A 147 -2.58 7.10 9.00
CA GLU A 147 -1.47 6.51 9.75
C GLU A 147 -1.99 5.31 10.53
N GLU A 148 -1.34 4.17 10.36
CA GLU A 148 -1.77 2.90 10.93
C GLU A 148 -0.61 2.18 11.65
N GLU A 149 -0.93 1.42 12.69
CA GLU A 149 0.05 0.62 13.45
C GLU A 149 -0.14 -0.90 13.25
N ARG A 150 -1.33 -1.32 12.81
CA ARG A 150 -1.71 -2.75 12.75
C ARG A 150 -1.53 -3.39 11.38
N GLY A 151 -1.17 -2.59 10.39
CA GLY A 151 -1.16 -2.95 8.98
C GLY A 151 -2.01 -1.98 8.19
N VAL A 152 -1.83 -1.95 6.88
CA VAL A 152 -2.54 -1.05 5.97
C VAL A 152 -2.80 -1.75 4.65
N VAL A 153 -3.90 -1.35 4.01
CA VAL A 153 -4.23 -1.75 2.65
C VAL A 153 -4.23 -0.51 1.77
N LEU A 154 -3.65 -0.63 0.59
CA LEU A 154 -3.77 0.34 -0.48
C LEU A 154 -4.62 -0.27 -1.60
N ALA A 155 -5.86 0.21 -1.75
CA ALA A 155 -6.77 -0.26 -2.78
C ALA A 155 -7.21 0.87 -3.75
N PRO A 156 -7.61 0.53 -4.98
CA PRO A 156 -8.15 1.47 -5.96
C PRO A 156 -9.30 2.32 -5.47
N THR A 157 -10.28 1.72 -4.80
CA THR A 157 -11.52 2.39 -4.38
C THR A 157 -11.67 2.35 -2.86
N ALA A 158 -12.35 3.36 -2.30
CA ALA A 158 -12.59 3.43 -0.86
C ALA A 158 -13.39 2.21 -0.33
N PRO A 159 -14.49 1.77 -0.97
CA PRO A 159 -15.22 0.58 -0.50
C PRO A 159 -14.36 -0.69 -0.49
N MET A 160 -13.49 -0.87 -1.50
CA MET A 160 -12.56 -2.00 -1.53
C MET A 160 -11.54 -1.90 -0.40
N SER A 161 -10.99 -0.71 -0.15
CA SER A 161 -10.04 -0.44 0.93
C SER A 161 -10.64 -0.77 2.29
N GLU A 162 -11.85 -0.30 2.56
CA GLU A 162 -12.57 -0.53 3.82
C GLU A 162 -12.80 -2.03 4.08
N ARG A 163 -13.26 -2.79 3.07
CA ARG A 163 -13.49 -4.24 3.19
C ARG A 163 -12.19 -5.00 3.47
N MET A 164 -11.14 -4.69 2.72
CA MET A 164 -9.84 -5.33 2.89
C MET A 164 -9.23 -4.99 4.25
N ALA A 165 -9.33 -3.74 4.69
CA ALA A 165 -8.86 -3.30 6.01
C ALA A 165 -9.63 -4.00 7.14
N ALA A 166 -10.95 -4.13 7.02
CA ALA A 166 -11.77 -4.86 8.00
C ALA A 166 -11.35 -6.33 8.12
N PHE A 167 -11.08 -7.01 6.99
CA PHE A 167 -10.56 -8.38 7.01
C PHE A 167 -9.17 -8.47 7.63
N LEU A 168 -8.25 -7.57 7.25
CA LEU A 168 -6.88 -7.53 7.79
C LEU A 168 -6.88 -7.34 9.30
N ASN A 169 -7.68 -6.39 9.80
CA ASN A 169 -7.82 -6.12 11.22
C ASN A 169 -8.38 -7.32 11.98
N ALA A 170 -9.40 -8.00 11.45
CA ALA A 170 -9.95 -9.21 12.07
C ALA A 170 -8.94 -10.38 12.11
N ALA A 171 -8.02 -10.45 11.14
CA ALA A 171 -7.02 -11.52 11.05
C ALA A 171 -5.74 -11.28 11.87
N GLY A 172 -5.40 -10.02 12.15
CA GLY A 172 -4.10 -9.61 12.72
C GLY A 172 -4.03 -9.46 14.25
N GLU A 173 -5.11 -9.71 14.99
CA GLU A 173 -5.19 -9.36 16.42
C GLU A 173 -4.58 -10.37 17.41
N THR A 174 -4.16 -11.55 16.97
CA THR A 174 -3.94 -12.67 17.91
C THR A 174 -2.53 -12.84 18.45
N HIS A 175 -1.47 -12.49 17.72
CA HIS A 175 -0.07 -12.74 18.12
C HIS A 175 0.94 -12.15 17.13
N SER A 176 2.24 -12.25 17.45
CA SER A 176 3.32 -12.00 16.48
C SER A 176 3.30 -13.05 15.37
N LEU A 177 3.04 -12.64 14.13
CA LEU A 177 2.89 -13.52 12.98
C LEU A 177 4.25 -14.01 12.45
N SER A 178 4.39 -15.32 12.23
CA SER A 178 5.49 -15.85 11.43
C SER A 178 5.40 -15.35 9.99
N LEU A 179 6.52 -15.38 9.24
CA LEU A 179 6.52 -15.00 7.81
C LEU A 179 5.43 -15.74 7.00
N LYS A 180 5.24 -17.03 7.30
CA LYS A 180 4.23 -17.87 6.65
C LYS A 180 2.81 -17.37 6.94
N GLU A 181 2.48 -17.13 8.20
CA GLU A 181 1.15 -16.65 8.59
C GLU A 181 0.88 -15.26 8.01
N ALA A 182 1.85 -14.35 8.10
CA ALA A 182 1.75 -13.00 7.55
C ALA A 182 1.48 -13.03 6.04
N LEU A 183 2.21 -13.87 5.29
CA LEU A 183 2.00 -14.00 3.84
C LEU A 183 0.63 -14.58 3.50
N GLN A 184 0.16 -15.59 4.24
CA GLN A 184 -1.19 -16.15 4.03
C GLN A 184 -2.29 -15.14 4.33
N ILE A 185 -2.16 -14.35 5.41
CA ILE A 185 -3.10 -13.28 5.75
C ILE A 185 -3.08 -12.20 4.67
N ALA A 186 -1.90 -11.76 4.22
CA ALA A 186 -1.76 -10.76 3.17
C ALA A 186 -2.45 -11.20 1.87
N LEU A 187 -2.22 -12.44 1.45
CA LEU A 187 -2.80 -13.00 0.22
C LEU A 187 -4.32 -13.20 0.32
N ARG A 188 -4.84 -13.62 1.47
CA ARG A 188 -6.28 -13.68 1.70
C ARG A 188 -6.92 -12.30 1.74
N THR A 189 -6.26 -11.34 2.39
CA THR A 189 -6.68 -9.93 2.38
C THR A 189 -6.73 -9.41 0.95
N TRP A 190 -5.69 -9.68 0.14
CA TRP A 190 -5.69 -9.34 -1.28
C TRP A 190 -6.85 -10.01 -2.03
N ALA A 191 -7.15 -11.28 -1.77
CA ALA A 191 -8.26 -11.99 -2.40
C ALA A 191 -9.65 -11.39 -2.08
N VAL A 192 -9.81 -10.65 -0.99
CA VAL A 192 -11.05 -9.88 -0.69
C VAL A 192 -11.33 -8.87 -1.81
N SER A 193 -10.30 -8.33 -2.48
CA SER A 193 -10.47 -7.42 -3.63
C SER A 193 -11.06 -8.09 -4.87
N GLN A 194 -11.06 -9.42 -4.91
CA GLN A 194 -11.56 -10.22 -6.04
C GLN A 194 -12.95 -10.78 -5.78
N LEU A 195 -13.60 -10.40 -4.68
CA LEU A 195 -14.94 -10.87 -4.36
C LEU A 195 -15.93 -10.36 -5.43
N PRO A 196 -16.78 -11.24 -5.98
CA PRO A 196 -17.87 -10.86 -6.85
C PRO A 196 -18.86 -9.90 -6.17
N ALA A 197 -19.36 -8.89 -6.89
CA ALA A 197 -20.24 -7.85 -6.35
C ALA A 197 -21.53 -8.35 -5.69
N ASP A 198 -22.04 -9.51 -6.11
CA ASP A 198 -23.17 -10.22 -5.52
C ASP A 198 -22.85 -10.77 -4.12
N LEU A 199 -21.68 -11.39 -3.96
CA LEU A 199 -21.19 -11.81 -2.64
C LEU A 199 -20.79 -10.60 -1.78
N GLU A 200 -20.37 -9.49 -2.40
CA GLU A 200 -20.13 -8.23 -1.68
C GLU A 200 -21.41 -7.68 -1.05
N ALA A 201 -22.52 -7.64 -1.80
CA ALA A 201 -23.81 -7.14 -1.33
C ALA A 201 -24.42 -8.01 -0.21
N GLU A 202 -24.24 -9.34 -0.26
CA GLU A 202 -24.71 -10.24 0.80
C GLU A 202 -23.90 -10.10 2.11
N LYS A 203 -22.63 -9.65 2.02
CA LYS A 203 -21.70 -9.57 3.16
C LYS A 203 -21.64 -8.20 3.83
N GLU A 204 -22.38 -7.20 3.33
CA GLU A 204 -22.66 -5.96 4.08
C GLU A 204 -23.29 -6.25 5.47
N ALA A 205 -23.76 -7.48 5.72
CA ALA A 205 -24.26 -8.00 6.98
C ALA A 205 -23.20 -8.41 8.05
N GLY A 206 -21.91 -8.10 7.85
CA GLY A 206 -20.95 -7.94 8.97
C GLY A 206 -20.04 -9.13 9.33
N ALA A 207 -20.11 -10.26 8.63
CA ALA A 207 -19.15 -11.36 8.82
C ALA A 207 -18.05 -11.32 7.75
N PRO A 208 -16.75 -11.36 8.12
CA PRO A 208 -15.67 -11.38 7.13
C PRO A 208 -15.76 -12.65 6.25
N PRO A 209 -15.33 -12.57 4.98
CA PRO A 209 -15.32 -13.73 4.08
C PRO A 209 -14.46 -14.86 4.66
N SER A 210 -14.95 -16.08 4.56
CA SER A 210 -14.29 -17.27 5.09
C SER A 210 -13.15 -17.73 4.16
N PRO A 211 -12.17 -18.50 4.67
CA PRO A 211 -11.15 -19.12 3.83
C PRO A 211 -11.71 -19.95 2.67
N LYS A 212 -12.86 -20.61 2.85
CA LYS A 212 -13.49 -21.41 1.78
C LYS A 212 -13.96 -20.57 0.58
N GLU A 213 -14.29 -19.31 0.82
CA GLU A 213 -14.69 -18.35 -0.22
C GLU A 213 -13.47 -17.71 -0.89
N LEU A 214 -12.42 -17.41 -0.12
CA LEU A 214 -11.22 -16.71 -0.61
C LEU A 214 -10.20 -17.63 -1.30
N ASP A 215 -10.01 -18.84 -0.78
CA ASP A 215 -8.96 -19.76 -1.25
C ASP A 215 -9.11 -20.10 -2.76
N PRO A 216 -10.33 -20.34 -3.33
CA PRO A 216 -10.50 -20.54 -4.77
C PRO A 216 -10.17 -19.31 -5.63
N LEU A 217 -10.56 -18.10 -5.17
CA LEU A 217 -10.25 -16.84 -5.86
C LEU A 217 -8.74 -16.60 -5.92
N LEU A 218 -8.07 -16.89 -4.80
CA LEU A 218 -6.62 -16.76 -4.70
C LEU A 218 -5.89 -17.74 -5.61
N LYS A 219 -6.31 -19.02 -5.66
CA LYS A 219 -5.74 -20.02 -6.59
C LYS A 219 -5.77 -19.53 -8.04
N ARG A 220 -6.95 -19.08 -8.51
CA ARG A 220 -7.11 -18.53 -9.87
C ARG A 220 -6.25 -17.29 -10.12
N SER A 221 -6.09 -16.44 -9.12
CA SER A 221 -5.29 -15.22 -9.24
C SER A 221 -3.80 -15.54 -9.35
N LEU A 222 -3.30 -16.50 -8.56
CA LEU A 222 -1.91 -16.97 -8.62
C LEU A 222 -1.55 -17.72 -9.92
N GLU A 223 -2.54 -18.28 -10.63
CA GLU A 223 -2.33 -18.88 -11.97
C GLU A 223 -2.09 -17.85 -13.06
N SER A 224 -2.60 -16.62 -12.88
CA SER A 224 -2.62 -15.57 -13.90
C SER A 224 -1.74 -14.36 -13.57
N HIS A 225 -1.33 -14.21 -12.32
CA HIS A 225 -0.55 -13.08 -11.82
C HIS A 225 0.69 -13.55 -11.08
N THR A 226 1.73 -12.72 -11.08
CA THR A 226 2.94 -12.94 -10.29
C THR A 226 2.78 -12.33 -8.91
N LEU A 227 3.09 -13.11 -7.87
CA LEU A 227 3.20 -12.61 -6.50
C LEU A 227 4.48 -11.79 -6.35
N GLU A 228 4.33 -10.53 -5.96
CA GLU A 228 5.40 -9.66 -5.53
C GLU A 228 5.30 -9.45 -4.02
N ALA A 229 6.38 -9.74 -3.30
CA ALA A 229 6.44 -9.55 -1.87
C ALA A 229 7.81 -9.01 -1.43
N ALA A 230 7.80 -8.09 -0.48
CA ALA A 230 8.98 -7.45 0.08
C ALA A 230 8.89 -7.36 1.61
N LEU A 231 10.05 -7.32 2.26
CA LEU A 231 10.19 -7.22 3.70
C LEU A 231 10.97 -5.97 4.06
N LEU A 232 10.58 -5.34 5.15
CA LEU A 232 11.50 -4.63 6.03
C LEU A 232 11.87 -5.59 7.16
N ASP A 233 13.07 -6.15 7.12
CA ASP A 233 13.51 -7.24 7.97
C ASP A 233 14.64 -6.77 8.89
N ARG A 234 14.35 -6.66 10.20
CA ARG A 234 15.33 -6.19 11.19
C ARG A 234 16.58 -7.07 11.28
N THR A 235 16.47 -8.33 10.86
CA THR A 235 17.59 -9.29 10.89
C THR A 235 18.56 -9.12 9.73
N GLN A 236 18.21 -8.31 8.71
CA GLN A 236 19.09 -8.05 7.58
C GLN A 236 20.41 -7.38 8.04
N PRO A 237 21.56 -7.87 7.54
CA PRO A 237 22.84 -7.21 7.79
C PRO A 237 22.91 -5.87 7.05
N GLY A 238 23.70 -4.93 7.56
CA GLY A 238 23.84 -3.60 6.98
C GLY A 238 22.76 -2.62 7.46
N SER A 239 22.74 -1.44 6.87
CA SER A 239 21.82 -0.36 7.24
C SER A 239 20.44 -0.58 6.62
N SER A 240 20.39 -0.97 5.34
CA SER A 240 19.17 -1.36 4.65
C SER A 240 18.54 -2.60 5.27
N LYS A 241 17.24 -2.48 5.56
CA LYS A 241 16.37 -3.55 6.01
C LYS A 241 15.41 -4.00 4.93
N TYR A 242 15.40 -3.33 3.78
CA TYR A 242 14.55 -3.70 2.67
C TYR A 242 15.11 -4.92 1.92
N ARG A 243 14.25 -5.88 1.62
CA ARG A 243 14.57 -6.94 0.66
C ARG A 243 13.32 -7.50 0.00
N THR A 244 13.45 -7.99 -1.22
CA THR A 244 12.39 -8.76 -1.89
C THR A 244 12.43 -10.22 -1.42
N LEU A 245 11.27 -10.87 -1.26
CA LEU A 245 11.25 -12.32 -1.07
C LEU A 245 11.62 -13.01 -2.38
N SER A 246 12.50 -14.01 -2.28
CA SER A 246 12.79 -14.89 -3.41
C SER A 246 11.63 -15.82 -3.72
N HIS A 247 11.60 -16.33 -4.95
CA HIS A 247 10.62 -17.33 -5.37
C HIS A 247 10.63 -18.57 -4.46
N ASP A 248 11.81 -19.06 -4.09
CA ASP A 248 11.96 -20.24 -3.23
C ASP A 248 11.40 -20.01 -1.81
N GLU A 249 11.61 -18.82 -1.24
CA GLU A 249 11.04 -18.46 0.06
C GLU A 249 9.51 -18.40 0.00
N ILE A 250 8.96 -17.83 -1.08
CA ILE A 250 7.52 -17.80 -1.33
C ILE A 250 6.98 -19.24 -1.44
N GLU A 251 7.57 -20.08 -2.29
CA GLU A 251 7.14 -21.48 -2.44
C GLU A 251 7.21 -22.25 -1.12
N GLN A 252 8.26 -22.03 -0.33
CA GLN A 252 8.42 -22.67 0.98
C GLN A 252 7.35 -22.20 1.98
N ALA A 253 7.08 -20.90 2.04
CA ALA A 253 6.04 -20.33 2.90
C ALA A 253 4.65 -20.85 2.51
N LEU A 254 4.40 -20.99 1.20
CA LEU A 254 3.13 -21.47 0.66
C LEU A 254 3.07 -22.99 0.49
N LYS A 255 4.12 -23.73 0.89
CA LYS A 255 4.21 -25.18 0.66
C LYS A 255 3.07 -25.93 1.33
N GLY A 256 2.31 -26.65 0.51
CA GLY A 256 1.16 -27.44 0.99
C GLY A 256 -0.07 -26.60 1.34
N TRP A 257 0.00 -25.28 1.17
CA TRP A 257 -1.15 -24.39 1.28
C TRP A 257 -1.90 -24.37 -0.06
N LEU A 258 -3.23 -24.25 -0.01
CA LEU A 258 -4.10 -24.25 -1.19
C LEU A 258 -3.99 -25.49 -2.08
N LYS A 259 -3.52 -26.64 -1.56
CA LYS A 259 -3.62 -27.93 -2.24
C LYS A 259 -5.03 -28.49 -2.14
#